data_AF-A0A109BAI3-F1
#
_entry.id   AF-A0A109BAI3-F1
#
_cell.length_a   1.000
_cell.length_b   1.000
_cell.length_c   1.000
_cell.angle_alpha   90.00
_cell.angle_beta   90.00
_cell.angle_gamma   90.00
#
_symmetry.space_group_name_H-M   'P 1'
#
loop_
_entity.id
_entity.type
_entity.pdbx_description
1 polymer ?
#
loop_
_entity_poly.entity_id
_entity_poly.type
_entity_poly.pdbx_seq_one_letter_code
_entity_poly.pdbx_strand_id
1 'polypeptide(L)'
;MGHAPAAENPRPQTAPAAGQPLGSRLYKANTPMKLATYADWRRCIEVQCGIPLTAPYIAERIRALSDQTSDQTRKFVEVWGEPHRQRVLAWFKQANAEI
;
A
#
# COMPACT_ATOMS: atom_id res chain seq x y z
N MET A 1 -23.37 29.36 -24.82
CA MET A 1 -22.40 30.06 -23.94
C MET A 1 -22.47 29.34 -22.60
N GLY A 2 -21.67 28.35 -22.25
CA GLY A 2 -20.24 28.14 -22.47
C GLY A 2 -19.60 28.06 -21.07
N HIS A 3 -19.39 26.83 -20.59
CA HIS A 3 -19.07 26.36 -19.24
C HIS A 3 -18.20 27.25 -18.32
N ALA A 4 -18.51 27.16 -17.02
CA ALA A 4 -17.71 27.66 -15.90
C ALA A 4 -16.36 26.91 -15.79
N PRO A 5 -15.24 27.60 -15.45
CA PRO A 5 -13.95 26.97 -15.31
C PRO A 5 -13.82 26.18 -14.00
N ALA A 6 -13.30 24.96 -14.15
CA ALA A 6 -12.98 24.05 -13.06
C ALA A 6 -11.84 24.60 -12.19
N ALA A 7 -11.97 24.39 -10.88
CA ALA A 7 -10.97 24.67 -9.87
C ALA A 7 -9.69 23.87 -10.15
N GLU A 8 -8.58 24.58 -10.40
CA GLU A 8 -7.24 24.01 -10.41
C GLU A 8 -6.52 24.22 -9.07
N ASN A 9 -5.55 23.33 -8.83
CA ASN A 9 -4.44 23.34 -7.85
C ASN A 9 -4.72 22.78 -6.43
N PRO A 10 -3.73 22.19 -5.68
CA PRO A 10 -2.27 22.21 -5.93
C PRO A 10 -1.40 20.98 -5.53
N ARG A 11 -0.21 20.83 -6.14
CA ARG A 11 1.14 20.97 -5.50
C ARG A 11 2.30 20.33 -6.30
N PRO A 12 3.49 20.94 -6.25
CA PRO A 12 4.68 20.54 -7.00
C PRO A 12 5.47 19.41 -6.32
N GLN A 13 5.91 18.42 -7.10
CA GLN A 13 6.91 17.43 -6.66
C GLN A 13 8.32 17.90 -7.07
N THR A 14 8.86 18.88 -6.36
CA THR A 14 10.30 19.15 -6.35
C THR A 14 10.94 18.31 -5.24
N ALA A 15 11.61 17.23 -5.64
CA ALA A 15 12.50 16.47 -4.76
C ALA A 15 13.86 17.19 -4.66
N PRO A 16 14.37 17.50 -3.47
CA PRO A 16 15.75 17.97 -3.33
C PRO A 16 16.72 16.78 -3.38
N ALA A 17 17.76 16.93 -4.19
CA ALA A 17 18.95 16.11 -4.14
C ALA A 17 19.65 16.31 -2.78
N ALA A 18 19.87 15.22 -2.04
CA ALA A 18 20.72 15.22 -0.86
C ALA A 18 21.73 14.09 -1.00
N GLY A 19 23.00 14.46 -1.22
CA GLY A 19 24.12 13.59 -0.94
C GLY A 19 24.37 13.56 0.57
N GLN A 20 24.59 12.37 1.13
CA GLN A 20 25.36 12.21 2.36
C GLN A 20 26.03 10.81 2.41
N PRO A 21 27.22 10.68 3.03
CA PRO A 21 28.18 9.62 2.76
C PRO A 21 28.07 8.40 3.70
N LEU A 22 28.87 7.39 3.34
CA LEU A 22 28.97 6.04 3.91
C LEU A 22 29.41 6.01 5.38
N GLY A 23 28.66 5.29 6.20
CA GLY A 23 29.02 4.89 7.57
C GLY A 23 28.41 3.53 7.92
N SER A 24 29.27 2.51 7.97
CA SER A 24 28.95 1.09 8.13
C SER A 24 28.61 0.68 9.57
N ARG A 25 27.43 0.08 9.79
CA ARG A 25 27.21 -0.94 10.83
C ARG A 25 26.01 -1.82 10.46
N LEU A 26 26.26 -3.13 10.44
CA LEU A 26 25.34 -4.22 10.13
C LEU A 26 24.04 -4.13 10.94
N TYR A 27 22.95 -3.73 10.30
CA TYR A 27 21.62 -4.26 10.59
C TYR A 27 21.27 -5.09 9.36
N LYS A 28 20.84 -6.34 9.59
CA LYS A 28 20.31 -7.23 8.55
C LYS A 28 19.52 -6.38 7.55
N ALA A 29 19.93 -6.41 6.29
CA ALA A 29 19.28 -5.69 5.22
C ALA A 29 17.82 -6.19 5.13
N ASN A 30 16.95 -5.59 5.92
CA ASN A 30 15.52 -5.57 5.70
C ASN A 30 15.36 -4.65 4.50
N THR A 31 15.71 -5.17 3.32
CA THR A 31 15.52 -4.51 2.04
C THR A 31 14.10 -3.96 2.07
N PRO A 32 13.88 -2.65 1.90
CA PRO A 32 12.54 -2.14 1.73
C PRO A 32 12.02 -2.77 0.44
N MET A 33 11.35 -3.92 0.56
CA MET A 33 10.66 -4.55 -0.55
C MET A 33 9.61 -3.54 -0.97
N LYS A 34 9.91 -2.85 -2.07
CA LYS A 34 8.97 -1.97 -2.72
C LYS A 34 7.86 -2.89 -3.24
N LEU A 35 6.75 -2.98 -2.51
CA LEU A 35 5.54 -3.67 -2.96
C LEU A 35 4.94 -2.84 -4.10
N ALA A 36 5.54 -2.92 -5.28
CA ALA A 36 5.16 -2.14 -6.44
C ALA A 36 4.07 -2.86 -7.25
N THR A 37 4.07 -4.19 -7.23
CA THR A 37 3.16 -5.04 -8.01
C THR A 37 2.40 -6.04 -7.14
N TYR A 38 1.32 -6.60 -7.69
CA TYR A 38 0.55 -7.68 -7.06
C TYR A 38 1.42 -8.90 -6.74
N ALA A 39 2.32 -9.28 -7.65
CA ALA A 39 3.20 -10.43 -7.47
C ALA A 39 4.19 -10.22 -6.32
N ASP A 40 4.78 -9.01 -6.21
CA ASP A 40 5.67 -8.66 -5.10
C ASP A 40 4.92 -8.69 -3.76
N TRP A 41 3.70 -8.13 -3.74
CA TRP A 41 2.84 -8.13 -2.56
C TRP A 41 2.48 -9.55 -2.11
N ARG A 42 2.05 -10.40 -3.05
CA ARG A 42 1.67 -11.79 -2.78
C ARG A 42 2.86 -12.60 -2.25
N ARG A 43 4.02 -12.49 -2.91
CA ARG A 43 5.26 -13.15 -2.47
C ARG A 43 5.69 -12.66 -1.09
N CYS A 44 5.56 -11.37 -0.81
CA CYS A 44 5.88 -10.82 0.50
C CYS A 44 4.99 -11.44 1.58
N ILE A 45 3.68 -11.51 1.38
CA ILE A 45 2.75 -12.06 2.37
C ILE A 45 2.97 -13.57 2.56
N GLU A 46 3.02 -14.35 1.48
CA GLU A 46 3.07 -15.81 1.57
C GLU A 46 4.46 -16.35 1.92
N VAL A 47 5.53 -15.74 1.38
CA VAL A 47 6.90 -16.27 1.52
C VAL A 47 7.69 -15.52 2.59
N GLN A 48 7.66 -14.18 2.59
CA GLN A 48 8.45 -13.39 3.54
C GLN A 48 7.79 -13.31 4.91
N CYS A 49 6.48 -13.05 4.94
CA CYS A 49 5.69 -13.00 6.17
C CYS A 49 5.15 -14.37 6.58
N GLY A 50 5.15 -15.37 5.68
CA GLY A 50 4.67 -16.72 5.98
C GLY A 50 3.16 -16.81 6.22
N ILE A 51 2.39 -15.85 5.72
CA ILE A 51 0.94 -15.76 5.92
C ILE A 51 0.25 -16.38 4.69
N PRO A 52 -0.47 -17.49 4.85
CA PRO A 52 -1.18 -18.10 3.72
C PRO A 52 -2.40 -17.24 3.33
N LEU A 53 -2.50 -16.89 2.05
CA LEU A 53 -3.62 -16.15 1.49
C LEU A 53 -4.82 -17.09 1.24
N THR A 54 -5.43 -17.57 2.32
CA THR A 54 -6.62 -18.42 2.25
C THR A 54 -7.87 -17.59 1.98
N ALA A 55 -8.89 -18.19 1.36
CA ALA A 55 -10.19 -17.55 1.12
C ALA A 55 -10.79 -16.86 2.38
N PRO A 56 -10.88 -17.50 3.56
CA PRO A 56 -11.40 -16.83 4.76
C PRO A 56 -10.53 -15.66 5.21
N TYR A 57 -9.21 -15.78 5.11
CA TYR A 57 -8.29 -14.70 5.47
C TYR A 57 -8.46 -13.49 4.54
N ILE A 58 -8.53 -13.73 3.23
CA ILE A 58 -8.72 -12.68 2.24
C ILE A 58 -10.06 -11.98 2.45
N ALA A 59 -11.15 -12.73 2.63
CA ALA A 59 -12.48 -12.17 2.84
C ALA A 59 -12.52 -11.27 4.09
N GLU A 60 -11.88 -11.70 5.18
CA GLU A 60 -11.75 -10.88 6.40
C GLU A 60 -10.97 -9.59 6.14
N ARG A 61 -9.83 -9.67 5.45
CA ARG A 61 -8.99 -8.51 5.13
C ARG A 61 -9.69 -7.53 4.20
N ILE A 62 -10.44 -8.02 3.20
CA ILE A 62 -11.27 -7.17 2.33
C ILE A 62 -12.32 -6.44 3.16
N ARG A 63 -13.03 -7.14 4.04
CA ARG A 63 -14.07 -6.55 4.88
C ARG A 63 -13.49 -5.48 5.82
N ALA A 64 -12.39 -5.80 6.50
CA ALA A 64 -11.70 -4.87 7.38
C ALA A 64 -11.25 -3.61 6.62
N LEU A 65 -10.52 -3.76 5.51
CA LEU A 65 -10.01 -2.63 4.73
C LEU A 65 -11.10 -1.84 4.01
N SER A 66 -12.26 -2.43 3.73
CA SER A 66 -13.39 -1.73 3.12
C SER A 66 -14.16 -0.87 4.13
N ASP A 67 -14.13 -1.26 5.41
CA ASP A 67 -14.76 -0.51 6.49
C ASP A 67 -13.90 0.69 6.89
N GLN A 68 -14.27 1.85 6.38
CA GLN A 68 -13.63 3.14 6.66
C GLN A 68 -13.94 3.67 8.08
N THR A 69 -14.94 3.09 8.76
CA THR A 69 -15.30 3.47 10.12
C THR A 69 -14.49 2.74 11.18
N SER A 70 -13.79 1.66 10.77
CA SER A 70 -12.91 0.91 11.66
C SER A 70 -11.66 1.71 12.02
N ASP A 71 -11.34 1.76 13.31
CA ASP A 71 -10.09 2.37 13.80
C ASP A 71 -8.84 1.75 13.17
N GLN A 72 -8.90 0.47 12.81
CA GLN A 72 -7.80 -0.23 12.13
C GLN A 72 -7.58 0.34 10.72
N THR A 73 -8.66 0.55 9.97
CA THR A 73 -8.59 1.15 8.63
C THR A 73 -8.17 2.59 8.67
N ARG A 74 -8.68 3.37 9.65
CA ARG A 74 -8.24 4.75 9.84
C ARG A 74 -6.75 4.85 10.13
N LYS A 75 -6.24 4.04 11.06
CA LYS A 75 -4.79 3.96 11.37
C LYS A 75 -3.98 3.51 10.15
N PHE A 76 -4.50 2.57 9.37
CA PHE A 76 -3.84 2.13 8.15
C PHE A 76 -3.71 3.27 7.13
N VAL A 77 -4.78 4.04 6.92
CA VAL A 77 -4.79 5.23 6.04
C VAL A 77 -3.90 6.34 6.58
N GLU A 78 -3.85 6.56 7.89
CA GLU A 78 -3.00 7.58 8.51
C GLU A 78 -1.51 7.28 8.28
N VAL A 79 -1.10 6.01 8.40
CA VAL A 79 0.30 5.61 8.26
C VAL A 79 0.73 5.47 6.78
N TRP A 80 -0.14 4.94 5.92
CA TRP A 80 0.23 4.56 4.54
C TRP A 80 -0.44 5.42 3.44
N GLY A 81 -1.49 6.15 3.80
CA GLY A 81 -2.30 6.93 2.88
C GLY A 81 -3.42 6.13 2.20
N GLU A 82 -4.46 6.85 1.81
CA GLU A 82 -5.63 6.30 1.10
C GLU A 82 -5.28 5.62 -0.23
N PRO A 83 -4.36 6.15 -1.08
CA PRO A 83 -3.95 5.46 -2.31
C PRO A 83 -3.34 4.08 -2.05
N HIS A 84 -2.65 3.92 -0.92
CA HIS A 84 -2.07 2.63 -0.55
C HIS A 84 -3.16 1.65 -0.09
N ARG A 85 -4.13 2.11 0.72
CA ARG A 85 -5.30 1.31 1.11
C ARG A 85 -6.02 0.75 -0.10
N GLN A 86 -6.33 1.59 -1.08
CA GLN A 86 -7.06 1.18 -2.28
C GLN A 86 -6.27 0.14 -3.10
N ARG A 87 -4.94 0.32 -3.22
CA ARG A 87 -4.07 -0.63 -3.92
C ARG A 87 -4.04 -2.00 -3.22
N VAL A 88 -3.86 -2.01 -1.90
CA VAL A 88 -3.85 -3.26 -1.12
C VAL A 88 -5.22 -3.94 -1.16
N LEU A 89 -6.30 -3.17 -1.07
CA LEU A 89 -7.65 -3.71 -1.21
C LEU A 89 -7.89 -4.33 -2.60
N ALA A 90 -7.38 -3.71 -3.67
CA ALA A 90 -7.44 -4.26 -5.02
C ALA A 90 -6.67 -5.58 -5.14
N TRP A 91 -5.48 -5.66 -4.54
CA TRP A 91 -4.70 -6.91 -4.52
C TRP A 91 -5.40 -8.04 -3.75
N PHE A 92 -6.00 -7.74 -2.60
CA PHE A 92 -6.81 -8.74 -1.90
C PHE A 92 -8.01 -9.21 -2.74
N LYS A 93 -8.70 -8.29 -3.43
CA LYS A 93 -9.80 -8.64 -4.34
C LYS A 93 -9.34 -9.51 -5.51
N GLN A 94 -8.17 -9.21 -6.09
CA GLN A 94 -7.60 -10.03 -7.15
C GLN A 94 -7.23 -11.42 -6.63
N ALA A 95 -6.58 -11.52 -5.47
CA ALA A 95 -6.28 -12.82 -4.85
C ALA A 95 -7.55 -13.63 -4.57
N ASN A 96 -8.66 -12.99 -4.17
CA ASN A 96 -9.94 -13.65 -3.98
C ASN A 96 -10.54 -14.20 -5.28
N ALA A 97 -10.23 -13.62 -6.44
CA ALA A 97 -10.72 -14.08 -7.73
C ALA A 97 -9.88 -15.22 -8.31
N GLU A 98 -8.66 -15.44 -7.79
CA GLU A 98 -7.73 -16.48 -8.23
C GLU A 98 -7.85 -17.79 -7.42
N ILE A 99 -8.66 -17.82 -6.36
CA ILE A 99 -8.84 -18.96 -5.44
C ILE A 99 -10.19 -19.62 -5.65
#